data_AF-C9XYW0-F1
#
_entry.id   AF-C9XYW0-F1
#
_cell.length_a   1.000
_cell.length_b   1.000
_cell.length_c   1.000
_cell.angle_alpha   90.00
_cell.angle_beta   90.00
_cell.angle_gamma   90.00
#
_symmetry.space_group_name_H-M   'P 1'
#
loop_
_entity.id
_entity.type
_entity.pdbx_description
1 polymer ?
#
loop_
_entity_poly.entity_id
_entity_poly.type
_entity_poly.pdbx_seq_one_letter_code
_entity_poly.pdbx_strand_id
1 'polypeptide(L)'
;MLERSLAARKAKSVFFEERNTIDIYIEDTAVGYKKIHKCILNRVLGEKYLINDVFPLGGKSAVIHSWENNGNKRNRPQLHIIDGDIDLLGGIRRCEAGLYTLPYYCIENIFLCENSLLNILVEEDPERERDELSQLFNFSEWNQLNIEPLIELFIVYFLTKKIHS
;
A
#
# COMPACT_ATOMS: atom_id res chain seq x y z
N MET A 1 -20.50 -7.03 -13.80
CA MET A 1 -19.17 -6.47 -14.11
C MET A 1 -18.23 -7.66 -14.26
N LEU A 2 -17.72 -7.96 -15.47
CA LEU A 2 -16.92 -9.18 -15.70
C LEU A 2 -15.59 -9.09 -14.92
N GLU A 3 -15.39 -9.97 -13.94
CA GLU A 3 -14.06 -10.18 -13.35
C GLU A 3 -13.09 -10.68 -14.43
N ARG A 4 -11.99 -9.96 -14.61
CA ARG A 4 -10.98 -10.27 -15.62
C ARG A 4 -9.86 -11.13 -15.03
N SER A 5 -9.40 -12.11 -15.79
CA SER A 5 -8.31 -13.02 -15.40
C SER A 5 -6.99 -12.30 -15.09
N LEU A 6 -6.15 -12.91 -14.26
CA LEU A 6 -4.82 -12.40 -13.88
C LEU A 6 -3.96 -12.04 -15.10
N ALA A 7 -4.01 -12.89 -16.15
CA ALA A 7 -3.32 -12.66 -17.41
C ALA A 7 -3.79 -11.36 -18.11
N ALA A 8 -5.10 -11.09 -18.12
CA ALA A 8 -5.65 -9.87 -18.71
C ALA A 8 -5.24 -8.61 -17.91
N ARG A 9 -5.11 -8.72 -16.58
CA ARG A 9 -4.63 -7.62 -15.72
C ARG A 9 -3.15 -7.32 -15.98
N LYS A 10 -2.31 -8.35 -16.13
CA LYS A 10 -0.90 -8.19 -16.51
C LYS A 10 -0.74 -7.62 -17.92
N ALA A 11 -1.55 -8.07 -18.89
CA ALA A 11 -1.53 -7.57 -20.27
C ALA A 11 -1.92 -6.09 -20.39
N LYS A 12 -2.70 -5.55 -19.45
CA LYS A 12 -3.07 -4.11 -19.45
C LYS A 12 -1.84 -3.19 -19.47
N SER A 13 -0.72 -3.60 -18.87
CA SER A 13 0.53 -2.82 -18.84
C SER A 13 1.14 -2.55 -20.22
N VAL A 14 0.82 -3.37 -21.23
CA VAL A 14 1.28 -3.19 -22.62
C VAL A 14 0.75 -1.87 -23.20
N PHE A 15 -0.52 -1.56 -22.94
CA PHE A 15 -1.19 -0.38 -23.50
C PHE A 15 -0.67 0.95 -22.91
N PHE A 16 0.22 0.89 -21.91
CA PHE A 16 0.83 2.05 -21.27
C PHE A 16 2.35 2.09 -21.50
N GLU A 17 2.86 1.40 -22.53
CA GLU A 17 4.29 1.40 -22.88
C GLU A 17 4.85 2.80 -23.15
N GLU A 18 4.07 3.69 -23.77
CA GLU A 18 4.47 5.09 -23.99
C GLU A 18 4.25 6.00 -22.76
N ARG A 19 3.62 5.48 -21.69
CA ARG A 19 3.22 6.25 -20.51
C ARG A 19 3.92 5.83 -19.23
N ASN A 20 4.60 4.68 -19.19
CA ASN A 20 5.35 4.23 -18.02
C ASN A 20 6.77 3.83 -18.42
N THR A 21 7.80 4.29 -17.70
CA THR A 21 9.18 3.76 -17.88
C THR A 21 9.51 2.61 -16.91
N ILE A 22 8.58 2.26 -16.01
CA ILE A 22 8.65 1.12 -15.10
C ILE A 22 7.27 0.46 -14.96
N ASP A 23 7.22 -0.87 -14.91
CA ASP A 23 6.01 -1.60 -14.55
C ASP A 23 5.93 -1.80 -13.04
N ILE A 24 4.87 -1.31 -12.41
CA ILE A 24 4.67 -1.46 -10.97
C ILE A 24 3.42 -2.29 -10.73
N TYR A 25 3.57 -3.40 -10.02
CA TYR A 25 2.49 -4.32 -9.66
C TYR A 25 2.24 -4.23 -8.15
N ILE A 26 0.97 -4.14 -7.76
CA ILE A 26 0.54 -3.97 -6.36
C ILE A 26 -0.55 -4.97 -6.00
N GLU A 27 -0.85 -5.13 -4.72
CA GLU A 27 -1.88 -6.07 -4.27
C GLU A 27 -3.29 -5.57 -4.58
N ASP A 28 -3.68 -4.46 -3.95
CA ASP A 28 -5.07 -4.06 -3.82
C ASP A 28 -5.72 -3.61 -5.15
N THR A 29 -6.91 -4.17 -5.39
CA THR A 29 -7.75 -4.03 -6.58
C THR A 29 -8.92 -3.06 -6.37
N ALA A 30 -9.17 -2.67 -5.12
CA ALA A 30 -10.21 -1.77 -4.71
C ALA A 30 -10.02 -0.37 -5.31
N VAL A 31 -11.13 0.36 -5.40
CA VAL A 31 -11.15 1.71 -5.94
C VAL A 31 -10.30 2.62 -5.04
N GLY A 32 -9.48 3.48 -5.65
CA GLY A 32 -8.62 4.44 -4.93
C GLY A 32 -7.16 3.99 -4.75
N TYR A 33 -6.89 2.70 -4.58
CA TYR A 33 -5.53 2.19 -4.27
C TYR A 33 -4.49 2.46 -5.36
N LYS A 34 -4.91 2.44 -6.63
CA LYS A 34 -4.05 2.88 -7.75
C LYS A 34 -3.58 4.33 -7.57
N LYS A 35 -4.48 5.24 -7.18
CA LYS A 35 -4.17 6.67 -7.01
C LYS A 35 -3.19 6.85 -5.85
N ILE A 36 -3.48 6.20 -4.72
CA ILE A 36 -2.63 6.16 -3.53
C ILE A 36 -1.19 5.77 -3.89
N HIS A 37 -1.01 4.60 -4.50
CA HIS A 37 0.31 4.09 -4.86
C HIS A 37 1.00 5.01 -5.87
N LYS A 38 0.29 5.49 -6.89
CA LYS A 38 0.86 6.43 -7.85
C LYS A 38 1.37 7.71 -7.18
N CYS A 39 0.61 8.30 -6.25
CA CYS A 39 1.01 9.52 -5.57
C CYS A 39 2.30 9.31 -4.77
N ILE A 40 2.37 8.24 -3.99
CA ILE A 40 3.55 7.91 -3.18
C ILE A 40 4.75 7.60 -4.07
N LEU A 41 4.57 6.74 -5.08
CA LEU A 41 5.67 6.30 -5.93
C LEU A 41 6.18 7.41 -6.86
N ASN A 42 5.33 8.31 -7.36
CA ASN A 42 5.82 9.47 -8.10
C ASN A 42 6.62 10.42 -7.19
N ARG A 43 6.25 10.56 -5.91
CA ARG A 43 7.05 11.35 -4.96
C ARG A 43 8.44 10.76 -4.70
N VAL A 44 8.54 9.43 -4.64
CA VAL A 44 9.79 8.74 -4.29
C VAL A 44 10.67 8.44 -5.52
N LEU A 45 10.05 8.15 -6.66
CA LEU A 45 10.73 7.61 -7.85
C LEU A 45 10.51 8.46 -9.11
N GLY A 46 9.71 9.52 -9.05
CA GLY A 46 9.28 10.30 -10.22
C GLY A 46 10.41 11.04 -10.95
N GLU A 47 11.52 11.35 -10.27
CA GLU A 47 12.70 11.93 -10.91
C GLU A 47 13.42 10.93 -11.83
N LYS A 48 13.32 9.63 -11.52
CA LYS A 48 14.00 8.55 -12.25
C LYS A 48 13.09 7.83 -13.24
N TYR A 49 11.80 7.73 -12.93
CA TYR A 49 10.85 6.98 -13.73
C TYR A 49 9.56 7.77 -13.98
N LEU A 50 9.01 7.65 -15.19
CA LEU A 50 7.67 8.09 -15.51
C LEU A 50 6.66 7.04 -15.02
N ILE A 51 5.79 7.40 -14.07
CA ILE A 51 4.82 6.50 -13.43
C ILE A 51 3.40 7.04 -13.63
N ASN A 52 2.80 6.74 -14.78
CA ASN A 52 1.43 7.15 -15.09
C ASN A 52 0.36 6.13 -14.66
N ASP A 53 0.70 4.87 -14.43
CA ASP A 53 -0.20 3.88 -13.83
C ASP A 53 0.55 2.85 -12.98
N VAL A 54 -0.19 2.17 -12.11
CA VAL A 54 0.23 0.97 -11.38
C VAL A 54 -0.78 -0.15 -11.64
N PHE A 55 -0.37 -1.40 -11.48
CA PHE A 55 -1.14 -2.57 -11.91
C PHE A 55 -1.48 -3.47 -10.73
N PRO A 56 -2.67 -3.32 -10.13
CA PRO A 56 -3.19 -4.26 -9.16
C PRO A 56 -3.22 -5.69 -9.71
N LEU A 57 -2.77 -6.67 -8.93
CA LEU A 57 -2.83 -8.09 -9.29
C LEU A 57 -3.72 -8.94 -8.37
N GLY A 58 -4.18 -8.41 -7.23
CA GLY A 58 -4.89 -9.16 -6.19
C GLY A 58 -3.95 -9.43 -5.01
N GLY A 59 -4.35 -10.24 -4.04
CA GLY A 59 -3.55 -10.44 -2.84
C GLY A 59 -2.11 -10.93 -3.06
N LYS A 60 -1.29 -10.85 -2.02
CA LYS A 60 0.14 -11.19 -1.95
C LYS A 60 0.60 -12.34 -2.84
N SER A 61 -0.10 -13.48 -2.84
CA SER A 61 0.27 -14.65 -3.66
C SER A 61 0.25 -14.37 -5.16
N ALA A 62 -0.70 -13.56 -5.65
CA ALA A 62 -0.83 -13.19 -7.06
C ALA A 62 0.33 -12.29 -7.51
N VAL A 63 0.76 -11.36 -6.64
CA VAL A 63 1.90 -10.48 -6.88
C VAL A 63 3.21 -11.28 -6.88
N ILE A 64 3.42 -12.14 -5.88
CA ILE A 64 4.59 -13.03 -5.80
C ILE A 64 4.66 -13.95 -7.02
N HIS A 65 3.55 -14.60 -7.38
CA HIS A 65 3.50 -15.46 -8.56
C HIS A 65 3.79 -14.69 -9.86
N SER A 66 3.34 -13.44 -9.99
CA SER A 66 3.69 -12.59 -11.14
C SER A 66 5.19 -12.28 -11.21
N TRP A 67 5.81 -12.04 -10.05
CA TRP A 67 7.23 -11.78 -9.93
C TRP A 67 8.07 -13.05 -10.20
N GLU A 68 7.70 -14.21 -9.65
CA GLU A 68 8.42 -15.49 -9.85
C GLU A 68 8.37 -15.96 -11.30
N ASN A 69 7.21 -15.81 -11.97
CA ASN A 69 7.05 -16.20 -13.36
C ASN A 69 7.54 -15.17 -14.37
N ASN A 70 8.31 -14.17 -13.94
CA ASN A 70 8.95 -13.24 -14.85
C ASN A 70 10.18 -13.87 -15.49
N GLY A 71 9.98 -14.48 -16.66
CA GLY A 71 10.91 -14.20 -17.74
C GLY A 71 10.68 -12.75 -18.13
N ASN A 72 11.59 -11.83 -17.83
CA ASN A 72 11.47 -10.41 -18.17
C ASN A 72 11.49 -10.24 -19.69
N LYS A 73 10.39 -10.60 -20.37
CA LYS A 73 10.23 -10.58 -21.82
C LYS A 73 10.20 -9.15 -22.37
N ARG A 74 10.12 -8.15 -21.49
CA ARG A 74 10.14 -6.73 -21.82
C ARG A 74 11.42 -6.11 -21.32
N ASN A 75 12.01 -5.24 -22.14
CA ASN A 75 13.24 -4.53 -21.81
C ASN A 75 13.00 -3.34 -20.87
N ARG A 76 12.09 -3.51 -19.88
CA ARG A 76 11.64 -2.46 -18.95
C ARG A 76 11.78 -2.95 -17.50
N PRO A 77 12.23 -2.10 -16.56
CA PRO A 77 12.25 -2.45 -15.14
C PRO A 77 10.85 -2.78 -14.62
N GLN A 78 10.80 -3.69 -13.65
CA GLN A 78 9.56 -4.07 -12.99
C GLN A 78 9.74 -4.04 -11.47
N LEU A 79 8.69 -3.61 -10.77
CA LEU A 79 8.63 -3.54 -9.32
C LEU A 79 7.32 -4.16 -8.85
N HIS A 80 7.41 -5.18 -8.01
CA HIS A 80 6.28 -5.82 -7.36
C HIS A 80 6.29 -5.39 -5.91
N ILE A 81 5.18 -4.83 -5.44
CA ILE A 81 5.03 -4.35 -4.07
C ILE A 81 4.01 -5.23 -3.37
N ILE A 82 4.41 -5.77 -2.22
CA ILE A 82 3.54 -6.53 -1.32
C ILE A 82 3.47 -5.87 0.05
N ASP A 83 2.33 -6.02 0.70
CA ASP A 83 2.09 -5.54 2.06
C ASP A 83 2.92 -6.33 3.07
N GLY A 84 3.29 -5.67 4.16
CA GLY A 84 4.05 -6.31 5.24
C GLY A 84 3.21 -7.36 5.97
N ASP A 85 1.91 -7.11 6.09
CA ASP A 85 0.96 -7.87 6.89
C ASP A 85 1.51 -8.17 8.31
N ILE A 86 0.92 -9.17 8.95
CA ILE A 86 1.36 -9.70 10.22
C ILE A 86 2.73 -10.40 10.15
N ASP A 87 3.22 -10.71 8.94
CA ASP A 87 4.49 -11.41 8.76
C ASP A 87 5.68 -10.57 9.27
N LEU A 88 5.52 -9.24 9.31
CA LEU A 88 6.49 -8.31 9.91
C LEU A 88 6.77 -8.61 11.38
N LEU A 89 5.77 -9.05 12.17
CA LEU A 89 5.98 -9.41 13.58
C LEU A 89 6.86 -10.65 13.74
N GLY A 90 6.91 -11.52 12.72
CA GLY A 90 7.83 -12.65 12.66
C GLY A 90 9.23 -12.27 12.17
N GLY A 91 9.50 -11.00 11.87
CA GLY A 91 10.75 -10.56 11.24
C GLY A 91 10.89 -10.99 9.79
N ILE A 92 9.80 -11.44 9.15
CA ILE A 92 9.82 -11.95 7.78
C ILE A 92 9.60 -10.79 6.82
N ARG A 93 10.63 -10.45 6.04
CA ARG A 93 10.51 -9.46 4.97
C ARG A 93 11.28 -9.93 3.74
N ARG A 94 10.58 -10.10 2.62
CA ARG A 94 11.16 -10.57 1.36
C ARG A 94 11.48 -9.38 0.47
N CYS A 95 12.76 -9.06 0.34
CA CYS A 95 13.23 -8.02 -0.58
C CYS A 95 14.22 -8.62 -1.57
N GLU A 96 13.86 -8.61 -2.84
CA GLU A 96 14.67 -9.14 -3.93
C GLU A 96 14.63 -8.18 -5.12
N ALA A 97 15.46 -8.41 -6.13
CA ALA A 97 15.43 -7.57 -7.32
C ALA A 97 14.02 -7.59 -7.96
N GLY A 98 13.38 -6.42 -8.00
CA GLY A 98 12.03 -6.26 -8.54
C GLY A 98 10.89 -6.72 -7.62
N LEU A 99 11.16 -7.07 -6.36
CA LEU A 99 10.17 -7.37 -5.32
C LEU A 99 10.47 -6.59 -4.02
N TYR A 100 9.48 -5.88 -3.53
CA TYR A 100 9.59 -5.04 -2.34
C TYR A 100 8.41 -5.26 -1.39
N THR A 101 8.68 -5.81 -0.20
CA THR A 101 7.72 -5.80 0.90
C THR A 101 7.74 -4.46 1.63
N LEU A 102 6.57 -3.85 1.86
CA LEU A 102 6.44 -2.65 2.69
C LEU A 102 6.98 -2.92 4.11
N PRO A 103 7.71 -1.98 4.73
CA PRO A 103 8.15 -2.10 6.12
C PRO A 103 7.04 -1.73 7.12
N TYR A 104 5.78 -1.73 6.67
CA TYR A 104 4.58 -1.42 7.42
C TYR A 104 3.53 -2.49 7.14
N TYR A 105 2.51 -2.61 8.00
CA TYR A 105 1.45 -3.60 7.83
C TYR A 105 0.82 -3.51 6.42
N CYS A 106 0.49 -2.31 5.97
CA CYS A 106 0.05 -2.02 4.60
C CYS A 106 0.42 -0.58 4.20
N ILE A 107 0.06 -0.18 2.98
CA ILE A 107 0.35 1.18 2.49
C ILE A 107 -0.41 2.27 3.27
N GLU A 108 -1.59 1.95 3.82
CA GLU A 108 -2.44 2.88 4.57
C GLU A 108 -1.75 3.45 5.80
N ASN A 109 -0.82 2.69 6.39
CA ASN A 109 -0.06 3.15 7.55
C ASN A 109 0.70 4.46 7.28
N ILE A 110 1.03 4.75 6.02
CA ILE A 110 1.71 5.99 5.62
C ILE A 110 0.78 7.21 5.76
N PHE A 111 -0.53 7.02 5.77
CA PHE A 111 -1.52 8.11 5.84
C PHE A 111 -1.85 8.57 7.26
N LEU A 112 -1.42 7.84 8.29
CA LEU A 112 -1.67 8.23 9.66
C LEU A 112 -0.82 9.46 10.02
N CYS A 113 -1.40 10.64 9.85
CA CYS A 113 -0.77 11.93 10.09
C CYS A 113 -1.79 12.87 10.73
N GLU A 114 -1.54 13.23 11.99
CA GLU A 114 -2.40 14.13 12.77
C GLU A 114 -2.72 15.42 12.01
N ASN A 115 -1.72 16.08 11.43
CA ASN A 115 -1.92 17.32 10.69
C ASN A 115 -2.80 17.16 9.45
N SER A 116 -2.67 16.04 8.74
CA SER A 116 -3.50 15.77 7.56
C SER A 116 -4.95 15.51 7.96
N LEU A 117 -5.16 14.75 9.04
CA LEU A 117 -6.50 14.50 9.59
C LEU A 117 -7.13 15.80 10.09
N LEU A 118 -6.37 16.64 10.79
CA LEU A 118 -6.83 17.94 11.27
C LEU A 118 -7.16 18.90 10.11
N ASN A 119 -6.41 18.89 9.02
CA ASN A 119 -6.75 19.68 7.84
C ASN A 119 -8.10 19.24 7.24
N ILE A 120 -8.36 17.95 7.15
CA ILE A 120 -9.66 17.44 6.70
C ILE A 120 -10.77 17.89 7.65
N LEU A 121 -10.56 17.80 8.96
CA LEU A 121 -11.55 18.27 9.94
C LEU A 121 -11.87 19.76 9.78
N VAL A 122 -10.85 20.60 9.57
CA VAL A 122 -11.02 22.04 9.33
C VAL A 122 -11.73 22.32 8.00
N GLU A 123 -11.47 21.54 6.96
CA GLU A 123 -12.15 21.70 5.66
C GLU A 123 -13.62 21.30 5.72
N GLU A 124 -13.99 20.34 6.57
CA GLU A 124 -15.34 19.77 6.67
C GLU A 124 -16.21 20.42 7.76
N ASP A 125 -15.63 21.04 8.79
CA ASP A 125 -16.36 21.74 9.85
C ASP A 125 -16.50 23.23 9.50
N PRO A 126 -17.73 23.73 9.23
CA PRO A 126 -17.93 25.11 8.79
C PRO A 126 -17.93 26.14 9.94
N GLU A 127 -17.90 25.71 11.21
CA GLU A 127 -18.09 26.59 12.36
C GLU A 127 -16.84 26.71 13.24
N ARG A 128 -16.13 25.59 13.47
CA ARG A 128 -15.06 25.53 14.46
C ARG A 128 -13.71 25.84 13.86
N GLU A 129 -12.92 26.59 14.62
CA GLU A 129 -11.55 26.89 14.27
C GLU A 129 -10.62 25.68 14.52
N ARG A 130 -9.46 25.70 13.86
CA ARG A 130 -8.47 24.61 13.92
C ARG A 130 -8.09 24.20 15.34
N ASP A 131 -7.87 25.16 16.23
CA ASP A 131 -7.41 24.88 17.60
C ASP A 131 -8.50 24.16 18.41
N GLU A 132 -9.77 24.53 18.22
CA GLU A 132 -10.91 23.86 18.85
C GLU A 132 -11.04 22.42 18.34
N LEU A 133 -10.94 22.23 17.02
CA LEU A 133 -10.99 20.91 16.40
C LEU A 133 -9.83 20.02 16.81
N SER A 134 -8.63 20.58 16.95
CA SER A 134 -7.46 19.85 17.43
C SER A 134 -7.65 19.34 18.86
N GLN A 135 -8.20 20.18 19.74
CA GLN A 135 -8.51 19.80 21.12
C GLN A 135 -9.62 18.75 21.20
N LEU A 136 -10.66 18.87 20.37
CA LEU A 136 -11.75 17.89 20.31
C LEU A 136 -11.31 16.55 19.71
N PHE A 137 -10.46 16.58 18.69
CA PHE A 137 -9.93 15.37 18.06
C PHE A 137 -8.95 14.62 18.98
N ASN A 138 -8.16 15.38 19.75
CA ASN A 138 -7.18 14.89 20.73
C ASN A 138 -6.41 13.64 20.25
N PHE A 139 -5.71 13.77 19.12
CA PHE A 139 -5.02 12.65 18.48
C PHE A 139 -4.02 11.96 19.41
N SER A 140 -3.31 12.73 20.24
CA SER A 140 -2.34 12.19 21.18
C SER A 140 -3.00 11.26 22.21
N GLU A 141 -4.13 11.66 22.81
CA GLU A 141 -4.85 10.83 23.76
C GLU A 141 -5.44 9.59 23.07
N TRP A 142 -6.07 9.77 21.89
CA TRP A 142 -6.56 8.66 21.10
C TRP A 142 -5.44 7.63 20.83
N ASN A 143 -4.26 8.10 20.41
CA ASN A 143 -3.14 7.21 20.11
C ASN A 143 -2.64 6.48 21.37
N GLN A 144 -2.53 7.17 22.51
CA GLN A 144 -2.14 6.56 23.79
C GLN A 144 -3.12 5.49 24.25
N LEU A 145 -4.42 5.74 24.11
CA LEU A 145 -5.47 4.79 24.53
C LEU A 145 -5.56 3.55 23.62
N ASN A 146 -5.14 3.67 22.36
CA ASN A 146 -5.30 2.60 21.38
C ASN A 146 -4.02 1.80 21.10
N ILE A 147 -2.82 2.33 21.37
CA ILE A 147 -1.58 1.67 20.97
C ILE A 147 -1.37 0.30 21.63
N GLU A 148 -1.50 0.21 22.96
CA GLU A 148 -1.29 -1.05 23.69
C GLU A 148 -2.35 -2.11 23.33
N PRO A 149 -3.67 -1.80 23.35
CA PRO A 149 -4.69 -2.77 22.94
C PRO A 149 -4.52 -3.27 21.51
N LEU A 150 -4.12 -2.40 20.59
CA LEU A 150 -3.86 -2.80 19.20
C LEU A 150 -2.64 -3.71 19.13
N ILE A 151 -1.52 -3.38 19.80
CA ILE A 151 -0.34 -4.25 19.81
C ILE A 151 -0.71 -5.65 20.34
N GLU A 152 -1.43 -5.74 21.45
CA GLU A 152 -1.88 -7.02 22.02
C GLU A 152 -2.75 -7.80 21.02
N LEU A 153 -3.72 -7.13 20.38
CA LEU A 153 -4.58 -7.74 19.36
C LEU A 153 -3.76 -8.34 18.21
N PHE A 154 -2.79 -7.57 17.69
CA PHE A 154 -1.95 -8.03 16.58
C PHE A 154 -1.03 -9.19 17.01
N ILE A 155 -0.51 -9.19 18.26
CA ILE A 155 0.26 -10.34 18.78
C ILE A 155 -0.62 -11.60 18.84
N VAL A 156 -1.83 -11.51 19.39
CA VAL A 156 -2.77 -12.65 19.47
C VAL A 156 -3.12 -13.17 18.07
N TYR A 157 -3.37 -12.26 17.12
CA TYR A 157 -3.63 -12.61 15.74
C TYR A 157 -2.44 -13.35 15.10
N PHE A 158 -1.21 -12.86 15.30
CA PHE A 158 0.01 -13.51 14.81
C PHE A 158 0.19 -14.93 15.35
N LEU A 159 0.05 -15.10 16.68
CA LEU A 159 0.15 -16.41 17.32
C LEU A 159 -0.91 -17.38 16.78
N THR A 160 -2.14 -16.90 16.58
CA THR A 160 -3.24 -17.71 16.04
C THR A 160 -2.96 -18.14 14.60
N LYS A 161 -2.48 -17.23 13.74
CA LYS A 161 -2.07 -17.55 12.36
C LYS A 161 -0.99 -18.65 12.36
N LYS A 162 0.04 -18.49 13.19
CA LYS A 162 1.18 -19.44 13.28
C LYS A 162 0.80 -20.85 13.74
N ILE A 163 -0.22 -20.99 14.59
CA ILE A 163 -0.71 -22.29 15.05
C ILE A 163 -1.45 -23.04 13.92
N HIS A 164 -2.07 -22.31 12.98
CA HIS A 164 -2.95 -22.88 11.94
C HIS A 164 -2.33 -22.91 10.54
N SER A 165 -1.13 -22.37 10.36
CA SER A 165 -0.33 -22.35 9.11
C SER A 165 0.75 -23.41 9.13
#